data_AF-A0AAU4X4S8-F1
#
_entry.id   AF-A0AAU4X4S8-F1
#
_cell.length_a   1.000
_cell.length_b   1.000
_cell.length_c   1.000
_cell.angle_alpha   90.00
_cell.angle_beta   90.00
_cell.angle_gamma   90.00
#
_symmetry.space_group_name_H-M   'P 1'
#
loop_
_entity.id
_entity.type
_entity.pdbx_description
1 polymer ?
#
loop_
_entity_poly.entity_id
_entity_poly.type
_entity_poly.pdbx_seq_one_letter_code
_entity_poly.pdbx_strand_id
1 'polypeptide(L)'
;MSGRNVYRRSRAVVASALAFTAAAVGLWTGLGGSTTAHAAAGVPTPDHVVVVVFENHAYSQVIGSSSAPYINSLKTGGANLTSSYALTHPSQPNYYALFSGSTQGVTDDSCVTPGFSSAANLASEVIAAGRTWASYNETLPSQGSTTCSSGNYAQKHNPWFGFSNVPTSSAKTFTQFPTDYTTLPQVSFVVPNLCSDMHDCSVSTGDTWLKNKLGAYATWAKTHNSLLVVTFDEDNRLSGNKIPTVFYGQQVTAGSTSSTTYNHYDLLRTLEDSQGLSTHAGNAASGKDITGIWTS
;
A
#
# COMPACT_ATOMS: atom_id res chain seq x y z
N MET A 1 -51.57 68.60 41.81
CA MET A 1 -51.04 67.93 43.02
C MET A 1 -51.39 66.45 42.89
N SER A 2 -50.40 65.60 42.58
CA SER A 2 -49.75 64.69 43.55
C SER A 2 -50.75 63.69 44.14
N GLY A 3 -50.63 62.37 44.01
CA GLY A 3 -49.59 61.51 43.48
C GLY A 3 -49.78 60.11 44.05
N ARG A 4 -49.13 59.14 43.39
CA ARG A 4 -48.54 57.91 43.94
C ARG A 4 -49.45 56.76 44.44
N ASN A 5 -49.19 55.64 43.75
CA ASN A 5 -48.67 54.36 44.26
C ASN A 5 -49.58 53.14 44.33
N VAL A 6 -49.36 52.28 43.33
CA VAL A 6 -48.93 50.86 43.41
C VAL A 6 -49.69 49.96 44.37
N TYR A 7 -50.46 49.03 43.81
CA TYR A 7 -50.76 47.74 44.44
C TYR A 7 -50.01 46.60 43.75
N ARG A 8 -49.46 45.74 44.59
CA ARG A 8 -48.55 44.63 44.29
C ARG A 8 -49.31 43.31 44.48
N ARG A 9 -48.90 42.32 43.68
CA ARG A 9 -48.91 40.85 43.93
C ARG A 9 -50.24 40.12 43.65
N SER A 10 -50.29 39.30 42.59
CA SER A 10 -49.81 37.90 42.49
C SER A 10 -50.88 36.91 42.94
N ARG A 11 -51.40 36.09 42.00
CA ARG A 11 -51.23 34.62 41.99
C ARG A 11 -51.94 33.99 40.79
N ALA A 12 -51.29 32.94 40.31
CA ALA A 12 -51.54 32.21 39.09
C ALA A 12 -52.79 31.32 39.15
N VAL A 13 -53.14 30.86 37.94
CA VAL A 13 -54.43 30.38 37.44
C VAL A 13 -54.77 28.95 37.85
N VAL A 14 -56.08 28.72 38.04
CA VAL A 14 -56.77 27.46 38.31
C VAL A 14 -56.84 26.58 37.05
N ALA A 15 -56.78 25.27 37.26
CA ALA A 15 -56.76 24.21 36.25
C ALA A 15 -58.08 23.97 35.50
N SER A 16 -57.92 23.28 34.35
CA SER A 16 -58.91 22.46 33.61
C SER A 16 -59.87 23.26 32.70
N ALA A 17 -60.25 22.85 31.49
CA ALA A 17 -60.35 21.51 30.89
C ALA A 17 -60.51 21.58 29.35
N LEU A 18 -60.58 20.39 28.75
CA LEU A 18 -61.29 20.00 27.52
C LEU A 18 -60.46 19.81 26.24
N ALA A 19 -60.45 18.53 25.87
CA ALA A 19 -59.93 17.93 24.66
C ALA A 19 -60.75 18.28 23.42
N PHE A 20 -60.06 18.40 22.28
CA PHE A 20 -60.60 18.00 20.99
C PHE A 20 -59.53 17.20 20.24
N THR A 21 -59.80 15.90 20.10
CA THR A 21 -59.12 14.97 19.21
C THR A 21 -59.54 15.24 17.77
N ALA A 22 -58.58 15.48 16.89
CA ALA A 22 -58.73 15.24 15.46
C ALA A 22 -57.47 14.54 14.95
N ALA A 23 -57.65 13.28 14.58
CA ALA A 23 -56.62 12.40 14.06
C ALA A 23 -56.19 12.82 12.65
N ALA A 24 -54.88 12.98 12.45
CA ALA A 24 -54.26 12.94 11.14
C ALA A 24 -53.04 12.01 11.24
N VAL A 25 -53.28 10.70 11.16
CA VAL A 25 -52.22 9.72 10.93
C VAL A 25 -51.89 9.78 9.44
N GLY A 26 -50.94 10.64 9.09
CA GLY A 26 -50.27 10.56 7.79
C GLY A 26 -49.35 9.34 7.82
N LEU A 27 -49.76 8.25 7.18
CA LEU A 27 -48.86 7.15 6.81
C LEU A 27 -47.81 7.70 5.84
N TRP A 28 -46.64 8.07 6.37
CA TRP A 28 -45.44 8.09 5.55
C TRP A 28 -44.95 6.65 5.44
N THR A 29 -45.40 5.95 4.40
CA THR A 29 -44.73 4.74 3.94
C THR A 29 -43.35 5.16 3.43
N GLY A 30 -42.37 5.12 4.33
CA GLY A 30 -40.97 5.22 3.98
C GLY A 30 -40.67 4.13 2.95
N LEU A 31 -40.48 4.52 1.71
CA LEU A 31 -39.67 3.80 0.75
C LEU A 31 -38.23 3.83 1.29
N GLY A 32 -37.99 3.08 2.36
CA GLY A 32 -36.67 2.71 2.83
C GLY A 32 -36.10 1.78 1.78
N GLY A 33 -35.63 2.35 0.68
CA GLY A 33 -34.69 1.65 -0.18
C GLY A 33 -33.55 1.22 0.71
N SER A 34 -33.47 -0.08 0.98
CA SER A 34 -32.30 -0.68 1.58
C SER A 34 -31.17 -0.43 0.59
N THR A 35 -30.45 0.67 0.75
CA THR A 35 -29.10 0.75 0.26
C THR A 35 -28.38 -0.34 1.05
N THR A 36 -28.22 -1.51 0.42
CA THR A 36 -27.19 -2.44 0.83
C THR A 36 -25.90 -1.63 0.74
N ALA A 37 -25.46 -1.08 1.88
CA ALA A 37 -24.09 -0.64 2.03
C ALA A 37 -23.28 -1.90 1.71
N HIS A 38 -22.73 -1.97 0.51
CA HIS A 38 -21.68 -2.94 0.24
C HIS A 38 -20.64 -2.62 1.30
N ALA A 39 -20.49 -3.52 2.28
CA ALA A 39 -19.33 -3.48 3.15
C ALA A 39 -18.14 -3.41 2.19
N ALA A 40 -17.28 -2.40 2.35
CA ALA A 40 -16.05 -2.35 1.58
C ALA A 40 -15.39 -3.72 1.76
N ALA A 41 -15.16 -4.42 0.64
CA ALA A 41 -14.46 -5.69 0.68
C ALA A 41 -13.16 -5.47 1.46
N GLY A 42 -12.97 -6.25 2.53
CA GLY A 42 -11.77 -6.18 3.35
C GLY A 42 -10.52 -6.46 2.50
N VAL A 43 -9.35 -6.09 3.02
CA VAL A 43 -8.09 -6.47 2.37
C VAL A 43 -8.07 -7.98 2.23
N PRO A 44 -7.91 -8.51 1.02
CA PRO A 44 -8.01 -9.93 0.80
C PRO A 44 -6.72 -10.63 1.27
N THR A 45 -6.79 -11.95 1.48
CA THR A 45 -5.69 -12.76 2.05
C THR A 45 -5.08 -13.70 0.99
N PRO A 46 -4.22 -13.18 0.11
CA PRO A 46 -3.58 -13.99 -0.93
C PRO A 46 -2.58 -14.99 -0.33
N ASP A 47 -2.44 -16.13 -1.00
CA ASP A 47 -1.45 -17.16 -0.70
C ASP A 47 -0.03 -16.65 -0.97
N HIS A 48 0.14 -15.84 -2.02
CA HIS A 48 1.40 -15.19 -2.36
C HIS A 48 1.22 -13.73 -2.79
N VAL A 49 2.04 -12.85 -2.23
CA VAL A 49 2.20 -11.46 -2.67
C VAL A 49 3.62 -11.26 -3.17
N VAL A 50 3.76 -10.74 -4.39
CA VAL A 50 5.03 -10.24 -4.91
C VAL A 50 4.92 -8.73 -5.04
N VAL A 51 5.80 -8.01 -4.34
CA VAL A 51 5.97 -6.56 -4.47
C VAL A 51 7.24 -6.30 -5.26
N VAL A 52 7.12 -5.62 -6.40
CA VAL A 52 8.27 -5.11 -7.16
C VAL A 52 8.31 -3.59 -7.05
N VAL A 53 9.49 -3.07 -6.71
CA VAL A 53 9.73 -1.63 -6.55
C VAL A 53 10.66 -1.17 -7.67
N PHE A 54 10.21 -0.18 -8.43
CA PHE A 54 11.01 0.52 -9.44
C PHE A 54 11.43 1.89 -8.90
N GLU A 55 12.32 2.57 -9.62
CA GLU A 55 12.97 3.79 -9.16
C GLU A 55 12.45 5.03 -9.91
N ASN A 56 12.41 6.17 -9.21
CA ASN A 56 12.64 7.49 -9.78
C ASN A 56 11.73 7.87 -10.96
N HIS A 57 10.42 7.71 -10.84
CA HIS A 57 9.49 8.11 -11.90
C HIS A 57 8.17 8.65 -11.36
N ALA A 58 7.80 9.84 -11.83
CA ALA A 58 6.48 10.39 -11.61
C ALA A 58 5.41 9.56 -12.30
N TYR A 59 4.23 9.56 -11.68
CA TYR A 59 3.05 8.83 -12.15
C TYR A 59 2.81 9.00 -13.66
N SER A 60 2.93 10.22 -14.19
CA SER A 60 2.69 10.53 -15.61
C SER A 60 3.79 10.07 -16.57
N GLN A 61 5.00 9.78 -16.07
CA GLN A 61 6.08 9.23 -16.90
C GLN A 61 5.86 7.75 -17.23
N VAL A 62 5.05 7.06 -16.43
CA VAL A 62 4.76 5.62 -16.56
C VAL A 62 3.31 5.38 -16.95
N ILE A 63 2.34 5.87 -16.18
CA ILE A 63 0.92 5.64 -16.45
C ILE A 63 0.45 6.49 -17.63
N GLY A 64 -0.03 5.82 -18.67
CA GLY A 64 -0.39 6.41 -19.96
C GLY A 64 0.78 6.56 -20.94
N SER A 65 2.01 6.24 -20.52
CA SER A 65 3.21 6.36 -21.36
C SER A 65 3.34 5.18 -22.33
N SER A 66 3.66 5.46 -23.59
CA SER A 66 4.01 4.43 -24.59
C SER A 66 5.34 3.74 -24.30
N SER A 67 6.15 4.28 -23.40
CA SER A 67 7.39 3.65 -22.92
C SER A 67 7.14 2.58 -21.86
N ALA A 68 5.93 2.48 -21.29
CA ALA A 68 5.57 1.48 -20.28
C ALA A 68 4.37 0.62 -20.69
N PRO A 69 4.37 -0.01 -21.88
CA PRO A 69 3.20 -0.73 -22.38
C PRO A 69 2.79 -1.89 -21.47
N TYR A 70 3.72 -2.59 -20.83
CA TYR A 70 3.39 -3.71 -19.96
C TYR A 70 2.76 -3.26 -18.64
N ILE A 71 3.33 -2.27 -17.95
CA ILE A 71 2.73 -1.69 -16.73
C ILE A 71 1.33 -1.16 -17.04
N ASN A 72 1.13 -0.49 -18.18
CA ASN A 72 -0.20 0.00 -18.59
C ASN A 72 -1.19 -1.13 -18.93
N SER A 73 -0.69 -2.29 -19.38
CA SER A 73 -1.51 -3.49 -19.54
C SER A 73 -1.94 -4.09 -18.20
N LEU A 74 -1.02 -4.13 -17.20
CA LEU A 74 -1.33 -4.55 -15.83
C LEU A 74 -2.37 -3.61 -15.20
N LYS A 75 -2.19 -2.30 -15.36
CA LYS A 75 -3.18 -1.28 -14.94
C LYS A 75 -4.56 -1.54 -15.54
N THR A 76 -4.65 -1.87 -16.83
CA THR A 76 -5.92 -2.16 -17.50
C THR A 76 -6.57 -3.45 -17.01
N GLY A 77 -5.79 -4.52 -16.79
CA GLY A 77 -6.32 -5.82 -16.33
C GLY A 77 -6.37 -6.01 -14.81
N GLY A 78 -5.91 -5.01 -14.05
CA GLY A 78 -5.82 -4.96 -12.60
C GLY A 78 -6.38 -3.65 -12.07
N ALA A 79 -5.71 -3.04 -11.10
CA ALA A 79 -6.13 -1.80 -10.47
C ALA A 79 -5.01 -0.77 -10.41
N ASN A 80 -5.39 0.50 -10.37
CA ASN A 80 -4.46 1.62 -10.39
C ASN A 80 -4.80 2.65 -9.32
N LEU A 81 -3.85 2.95 -8.45
CA LEU A 81 -4.00 3.98 -7.44
C LEU A 81 -3.63 5.33 -8.06
N THR A 82 -4.64 6.17 -8.31
CA THR A 82 -4.44 7.45 -9.01
C THR A 82 -3.92 8.56 -8.09
N SER A 83 -3.78 8.28 -6.80
CA SER A 83 -3.37 9.23 -5.75
C SER A 83 -2.41 8.54 -4.76
N SER A 84 -1.40 7.83 -5.27
CA SER A 84 -0.33 7.20 -4.48
C SER A 84 0.90 8.11 -4.43
N TYR A 85 1.50 8.25 -3.24
CA TYR A 85 2.60 9.18 -3.00
C TYR A 85 3.75 8.55 -2.20
N ALA A 86 4.98 8.79 -2.65
CA ALA A 86 6.15 8.56 -1.83
C ALA A 86 6.28 9.66 -0.76
N LEU A 87 7.13 9.44 0.24
CA LEU A 87 7.16 10.29 1.43
C LEU A 87 8.20 11.40 1.37
N THR A 88 9.34 11.13 0.73
CA THR A 88 10.48 12.04 0.75
C THR A 88 11.37 11.84 -0.47
N HIS A 89 12.46 12.60 -0.49
CA HIS A 89 13.65 12.34 -1.31
C HIS A 89 14.89 12.35 -0.40
N PRO A 90 15.91 11.50 -0.65
CA PRO A 90 16.07 10.58 -1.79
C PRO A 90 15.39 9.20 -1.59
N SER A 91 15.71 8.25 -2.46
CA SER A 91 15.14 6.91 -2.59
C SER A 91 15.16 6.06 -1.32
N GLN A 92 16.32 5.92 -0.68
CA GLN A 92 16.52 4.94 0.39
C GLN A 92 15.57 5.12 1.59
N PRO A 93 15.33 6.33 2.12
CA PRO A 93 14.29 6.55 3.14
C PRO A 93 12.90 6.00 2.77
N ASN A 94 12.50 6.05 1.50
CA ASN A 94 11.21 5.53 1.04
C ASN A 94 11.13 4.00 1.10
N TYR A 95 12.23 3.29 0.80
CA TYR A 95 12.29 1.83 1.00
C TYR A 95 12.12 1.44 2.47
N TYR A 96 12.78 2.15 3.38
CA TYR A 96 12.61 1.94 4.82
C TYR A 96 11.19 2.23 5.28
N ALA A 97 10.59 3.31 4.76
CA ALA A 97 9.21 3.65 5.05
C ALA A 97 8.23 2.57 4.60
N LEU A 98 8.38 2.07 3.37
CA LEU A 98 7.56 0.99 2.82
C LEU A 98 7.75 -0.33 3.57
N PHE A 99 8.94 -0.60 4.11
CA PHE A 99 9.24 -1.88 4.74
C PHE A 99 8.98 -1.92 6.27
N SER A 100 9.08 -0.76 6.95
CA SER A 100 9.06 -0.69 8.42
C SER A 100 8.16 0.39 9.01
N GLY A 101 7.44 1.13 8.17
CA GLY A 101 6.58 2.21 8.62
C GLY A 101 7.34 3.43 9.15
N SER A 102 8.65 3.52 8.91
CA SER A 102 9.50 4.64 9.32
C SER A 102 10.76 4.67 8.46
N THR A 103 11.36 5.85 8.28
CA THR A 103 12.65 5.98 7.58
C THR A 103 13.83 5.44 8.40
N GLN A 104 13.60 5.06 9.67
CA GLN A 104 14.64 4.60 10.61
C GLN A 104 15.77 5.62 10.83
N GLY A 105 15.50 6.91 10.59
CA GLY A 105 16.51 7.96 10.67
C GLY A 105 17.46 8.00 9.47
N VAL A 106 17.24 7.18 8.43
CA VAL A 106 17.92 7.30 7.15
C VAL A 106 17.43 8.55 6.45
N THR A 107 18.35 9.39 5.99
CA THR A 107 18.06 10.70 5.36
C THR A 107 18.71 10.88 4.00
N ASP A 108 19.56 9.94 3.59
CA ASP A 108 20.28 9.96 2.33
C ASP A 108 20.36 8.55 1.72
N ASP A 109 21.04 8.43 0.58
CA ASP A 109 21.28 7.17 -0.14
C ASP A 109 22.62 6.51 0.24
N SER A 110 23.17 6.89 1.39
CA SER A 110 24.43 6.33 1.87
C SER A 110 24.23 4.89 2.33
N CYS A 111 25.28 4.09 2.14
CA CYS A 111 25.31 2.74 2.67
C CYS A 111 25.00 2.71 4.15
N VAL A 112 24.12 1.81 4.57
CA VAL A 112 23.83 1.61 5.99
C VAL A 112 24.67 0.47 6.55
N THR A 113 24.98 0.55 7.84
CA THR A 113 25.54 -0.58 8.58
C THR A 113 24.48 -1.70 8.65
N PRO A 114 24.77 -2.92 8.17
CA PRO A 114 23.80 -4.00 8.26
C PRO A 114 23.38 -4.26 9.71
N GLY A 115 22.08 -4.41 9.93
CA GLY A 115 21.49 -4.69 11.24
C GLY A 115 21.49 -3.51 12.23
N PHE A 116 21.64 -2.26 11.79
CA PHE A 116 21.63 -1.09 12.67
C PHE A 116 20.32 -0.89 13.45
N SER A 117 19.20 -1.39 12.93
CA SER A 117 17.89 -1.33 13.58
C SER A 117 17.40 -2.73 13.99
N SER A 118 16.51 -2.77 14.99
CA SER A 118 15.73 -3.95 15.38
C SER A 118 14.24 -3.63 15.49
N ALA A 119 13.82 -2.48 14.94
CA ALA A 119 12.42 -2.09 14.93
C ALA A 119 11.55 -3.11 14.17
N ALA A 120 10.26 -3.12 14.49
CA ALA A 120 9.27 -3.90 13.75
C ALA A 120 9.30 -3.52 12.27
N ASN A 121 9.10 -4.52 11.43
CA ASN A 121 9.07 -4.41 9.97
C ASN A 121 8.30 -5.59 9.38
N LEU A 122 7.86 -5.46 8.14
CA LEU A 122 7.02 -6.43 7.45
C LEU A 122 7.56 -7.86 7.55
N ALA A 123 8.86 -8.06 7.30
CA ALA A 123 9.44 -9.41 7.35
C ALA A 123 9.39 -9.99 8.76
N SER A 124 9.77 -9.21 9.78
CA SER A 124 9.76 -9.65 11.17
C SER A 124 8.35 -10.02 11.65
N GLU A 125 7.33 -9.25 11.28
CA GLU A 125 5.94 -9.50 11.67
C GLU A 125 5.36 -10.71 10.94
N VAL A 126 5.60 -10.85 9.64
CA VAL A 126 5.22 -12.02 8.85
C VAL A 126 5.84 -13.30 9.42
N ILE A 127 7.15 -13.28 9.73
CA ILE A 127 7.85 -14.43 10.32
C ILE A 127 7.31 -14.75 11.71
N ALA A 128 7.07 -13.74 12.55
CA ALA A 128 6.51 -13.93 13.89
C ALA A 128 5.10 -14.55 13.86
N ALA A 129 4.33 -14.28 12.81
CA ALA A 129 3.02 -14.89 12.57
C ALA A 129 3.08 -16.32 11.99
N GLY A 130 4.28 -16.92 11.87
CA GLY A 130 4.45 -18.27 11.32
C GLY A 130 4.30 -18.34 9.79
N ARG A 131 4.38 -17.20 9.10
CA ARG A 131 4.37 -17.09 7.64
C ARG A 131 5.79 -16.90 7.13
N THR A 132 5.96 -16.99 5.81
CA THR A 132 7.27 -16.92 5.16
C THR A 132 7.45 -15.65 4.34
N TRP A 133 8.67 -15.14 4.38
CA TRP A 133 9.09 -13.94 3.69
C TRP A 133 10.42 -14.17 2.97
N ALA A 134 10.61 -13.58 1.79
CA ALA A 134 11.92 -13.45 1.16
C ALA A 134 12.02 -12.20 0.28
N SER A 135 13.24 -11.84 -0.11
CA SER A 135 13.47 -10.94 -1.24
C SER A 135 14.27 -11.61 -2.35
N TYR A 136 14.09 -11.14 -3.58
CA TYR A 136 14.74 -11.62 -4.80
C TYR A 136 15.36 -10.45 -5.55
N ASN A 137 16.68 -10.41 -5.54
CA ASN A 137 17.41 -9.18 -5.83
C ASN A 137 18.27 -9.38 -7.06
N GLU A 138 18.04 -8.57 -8.09
CA GLU A 138 18.79 -8.68 -9.32
C GLU A 138 20.24 -8.24 -9.11
N THR A 139 21.18 -9.02 -9.65
CA THR A 139 22.63 -8.81 -9.50
C THR A 139 23.17 -8.78 -8.06
N LEU A 140 22.37 -9.16 -7.05
CA LEU A 140 22.91 -9.44 -5.72
C LEU A 140 24.00 -10.52 -5.83
N PRO A 141 25.24 -10.28 -5.36
CA PRO A 141 26.37 -11.16 -5.68
C PRO A 141 26.24 -12.59 -5.15
N SER A 142 25.58 -12.74 -4.01
CA SER A 142 25.24 -14.04 -3.41
C SER A 142 24.09 -13.85 -2.42
N GLN A 143 23.36 -14.93 -2.15
CA GLN A 143 22.30 -14.93 -1.13
C GLN A 143 22.85 -14.40 0.20
N GLY A 144 22.14 -13.44 0.79
CA GLY A 144 22.52 -12.79 2.05
C GLY A 144 23.75 -11.88 1.99
N SER A 145 24.29 -11.57 0.80
CA SER A 145 25.36 -10.60 0.67
C SER A 145 24.91 -9.23 1.16
N THR A 146 25.66 -8.65 2.08
CA THR A 146 25.42 -7.30 2.61
C THR A 146 26.33 -6.24 1.98
N THR A 147 26.90 -6.53 0.80
CA THR A 147 27.75 -5.55 0.10
C THR A 147 26.98 -4.27 -0.15
N CYS A 148 27.68 -3.14 -0.16
CA CYS A 148 27.04 -1.87 -0.45
C CYS A 148 26.58 -1.77 -1.91
N SER A 149 27.44 -2.21 -2.81
CA SER A 149 27.19 -2.24 -4.25
C SER A 149 27.99 -3.35 -4.90
N SER A 150 27.58 -3.76 -6.09
CA SER A 150 28.33 -4.68 -6.96
C SER A 150 27.78 -4.63 -8.38
N GLY A 151 28.55 -4.09 -9.33
CA GLY A 151 28.01 -3.78 -10.65
C GLY A 151 26.78 -2.86 -10.53
N ASN A 152 25.63 -3.30 -11.06
CA ASN A 152 24.37 -2.55 -10.98
C ASN A 152 23.56 -2.82 -9.69
N TYR A 153 24.04 -3.68 -8.79
CA TYR A 153 23.40 -3.89 -7.50
C TYR A 153 23.69 -2.73 -6.55
N ALA A 154 22.66 -2.26 -5.83
CA ALA A 154 22.75 -1.23 -4.81
C ALA A 154 21.97 -1.64 -3.53
N GLN A 155 22.65 -1.65 -2.38
CA GLN A 155 22.05 -2.00 -1.09
C GLN A 155 20.92 -1.03 -0.70
N LYS A 156 20.98 0.22 -1.13
CA LYS A 156 20.00 1.25 -0.79
C LYS A 156 18.55 0.89 -1.17
N HIS A 157 18.33 0.00 -2.16
CA HIS A 157 17.00 -0.50 -2.54
C HIS A 157 16.53 -1.72 -1.72
N ASN A 158 17.31 -2.14 -0.71
CA ASN A 158 17.14 -3.40 0.01
C ASN A 158 17.08 -3.15 1.53
N PRO A 159 15.98 -2.59 2.05
CA PRO A 159 15.92 -2.04 3.42
C PRO A 159 16.12 -3.10 4.51
N TRP A 160 15.76 -4.36 4.25
CA TRP A 160 15.91 -5.48 5.17
C TRP A 160 17.33 -5.68 5.68
N PHE A 161 18.36 -5.32 4.93
CA PHE A 161 19.74 -5.43 5.43
C PHE A 161 20.01 -4.49 6.60
N GLY A 162 19.24 -3.41 6.76
CA GLY A 162 19.34 -2.52 7.92
C GLY A 162 18.80 -3.11 9.23
N PHE A 163 18.12 -4.27 9.17
CA PHE A 163 17.39 -4.82 10.31
C PHE A 163 18.03 -6.11 10.83
N SER A 164 18.46 -6.10 12.08
CA SER A 164 19.08 -7.26 12.76
C SER A 164 18.10 -8.40 13.05
N ASN A 165 16.80 -8.10 13.04
CA ASN A 165 15.71 -9.06 13.21
C ASN A 165 15.18 -9.62 11.88
N VAL A 166 15.85 -9.36 10.75
CA VAL A 166 15.57 -9.99 9.46
C VAL A 166 16.73 -10.90 9.07
N PRO A 167 16.52 -12.22 8.92
CA PRO A 167 17.59 -13.13 8.55
C PRO A 167 18.19 -12.76 7.20
N THR A 168 19.49 -12.50 7.09
CA THR A 168 20.11 -12.19 5.78
C THR A 168 19.90 -13.31 4.75
N SER A 169 19.79 -14.57 5.21
CA SER A 169 19.48 -15.72 4.36
C SER A 169 18.14 -15.64 3.61
N SER A 170 17.19 -14.80 4.02
CA SER A 170 15.94 -14.59 3.27
C SER A 170 16.12 -13.59 2.11
N ALA A 171 17.26 -12.90 1.99
CA ALA A 171 17.62 -12.10 0.83
C ALA A 171 18.30 -12.96 -0.24
N LYS A 172 17.53 -13.44 -1.21
CA LYS A 172 17.96 -14.32 -2.29
C LYS A 172 18.46 -13.52 -3.49
N THR A 173 19.27 -14.15 -4.34
CA THR A 173 19.55 -13.63 -5.68
C THR A 173 18.33 -13.83 -6.58
N PHE A 174 18.16 -13.00 -7.60
CA PHE A 174 17.03 -13.15 -8.52
C PHE A 174 17.02 -14.50 -9.27
N THR A 175 18.17 -15.15 -9.43
CA THR A 175 18.24 -16.50 -10.05
C THR A 175 17.48 -17.57 -9.27
N GLN A 176 17.21 -17.31 -7.99
CA GLN A 176 16.45 -18.19 -7.10
C GLN A 176 14.95 -17.87 -7.10
N PHE A 177 14.49 -16.86 -7.85
CA PHE A 177 13.06 -16.61 -8.03
C PHE A 177 12.45 -17.82 -8.72
N PRO A 178 11.45 -18.48 -8.10
CA PRO A 178 10.99 -19.78 -8.56
C PRO A 178 10.20 -19.65 -9.85
N THR A 179 10.23 -20.70 -10.67
CA THR A 179 9.31 -20.88 -11.79
C THR A 179 8.05 -21.64 -11.40
N ASP A 180 8.10 -22.42 -10.33
CA ASP A 180 6.94 -22.96 -9.63
C ASP A 180 6.49 -21.99 -8.53
N TYR A 181 5.50 -21.17 -8.85
CA TYR A 181 5.02 -20.11 -7.97
C TYR A 181 4.31 -20.60 -6.71
N THR A 182 3.92 -21.88 -6.64
CA THR A 182 3.35 -22.46 -5.41
C THR A 182 4.39 -22.57 -4.28
N THR A 183 5.67 -22.46 -4.62
CA THR A 183 6.80 -22.49 -3.67
C THR A 183 7.24 -21.10 -3.21
N LEU A 184 6.60 -20.03 -3.71
CA LEU A 184 6.90 -18.68 -3.27
C LEU A 184 6.61 -18.54 -1.77
N PRO A 185 7.37 -17.69 -1.06
CA PRO A 185 6.93 -17.21 0.24
C PRO A 185 5.58 -16.52 0.17
N GLN A 186 4.87 -16.40 1.29
CA GLN A 186 3.61 -15.65 1.32
C GLN A 186 3.82 -14.17 0.98
N VAL A 187 4.95 -13.59 1.36
CA VAL A 187 5.33 -12.23 0.96
C VAL A 187 6.74 -12.24 0.36
N SER A 188 6.86 -11.74 -0.87
CA SER A 188 8.11 -11.66 -1.61
C SER A 188 8.34 -10.24 -2.10
N PHE A 189 9.53 -9.69 -1.84
CA PHE A 189 9.99 -8.48 -2.51
C PHE A 189 10.87 -8.83 -3.70
N VAL A 190 10.72 -8.13 -4.81
CA VAL A 190 11.58 -8.21 -5.99
C VAL A 190 12.20 -6.85 -6.20
N VAL A 191 13.53 -6.79 -6.23
CA VAL A 191 14.28 -5.55 -6.44
C VAL A 191 15.13 -5.71 -7.70
N PRO A 192 14.75 -5.04 -8.81
CA PRO A 192 15.58 -5.00 -10.00
C PRO A 192 16.88 -4.22 -9.72
N ASN A 193 17.87 -4.35 -10.60
CA ASN A 193 19.12 -3.59 -10.47
C ASN A 193 18.95 -2.16 -11.02
N LEU A 194 19.96 -1.30 -10.82
CA LEU A 194 19.93 0.13 -11.20
C LEU A 194 19.54 0.41 -12.66
N CYS A 195 19.70 -0.54 -13.59
CA CYS A 195 19.20 -0.35 -14.96
C CYS A 195 17.76 -0.84 -15.06
N SER A 196 17.50 -2.06 -14.60
CA SER A 196 16.18 -2.69 -14.72
C SER A 196 15.10 -2.00 -13.88
N ASP A 197 15.46 -1.32 -12.79
CA ASP A 197 14.54 -0.57 -11.94
C ASP A 197 14.18 0.80 -12.53
N MET A 198 14.74 1.15 -13.70
CA MET A 198 14.58 2.44 -14.38
C MET A 198 15.37 3.60 -13.78
N HIS A 199 16.28 3.38 -12.82
CA HIS A 199 17.11 4.45 -12.27
C HIS A 199 18.11 4.99 -13.32
N ASP A 200 18.91 4.10 -13.91
CA ASP A 200 19.98 4.43 -14.86
C ASP A 200 19.61 4.15 -16.32
N CYS A 201 18.48 3.49 -16.55
CA CYS A 201 17.99 3.12 -17.88
C CYS A 201 16.55 3.59 -18.10
N SER A 202 16.10 3.55 -19.36
CA SER A 202 14.78 4.05 -19.74
C SER A 202 13.62 3.28 -19.09
N VAL A 203 12.48 3.95 -18.96
CA VAL A 203 11.18 3.31 -18.63
C VAL A 203 10.92 2.05 -19.47
N SER A 204 11.22 2.09 -20.77
CA SER A 204 11.03 0.94 -21.66
C SER A 204 11.94 -0.25 -21.33
N THR A 205 13.11 0.00 -20.78
CA THR A 205 14.04 -1.05 -20.32
C THR A 205 13.45 -1.77 -19.11
N GLY A 206 13.03 -1.01 -18.09
CA GLY A 206 12.41 -1.59 -16.89
C GLY A 206 11.05 -2.24 -17.16
N ASP A 207 10.23 -1.68 -18.04
CA ASP A 207 8.94 -2.26 -18.42
C ASP A 207 9.12 -3.61 -19.14
N THR A 208 10.11 -3.67 -20.05
CA THR A 208 10.50 -4.92 -20.71
C THR A 208 11.04 -5.93 -19.71
N TRP A 209 11.86 -5.50 -18.75
CA TRP A 209 12.37 -6.35 -17.69
C TRP A 209 11.23 -6.94 -16.85
N LEU A 210 10.28 -6.09 -16.41
CA LEU A 210 9.11 -6.50 -15.64
C LEU A 210 8.32 -7.59 -16.37
N LYS A 211 8.05 -7.37 -17.66
CA LYS A 211 7.35 -8.34 -18.50
C LYS A 211 8.11 -9.66 -18.58
N ASN A 212 9.41 -9.61 -18.86
CA ASN A 212 10.22 -10.80 -19.08
C ASN A 212 10.45 -11.60 -17.80
N LYS A 213 10.54 -10.94 -16.64
CA LYS A 213 10.88 -11.57 -15.37
C LYS A 213 9.68 -11.96 -14.53
N LEU A 214 8.63 -11.14 -14.51
CA LEU A 214 7.45 -11.35 -13.66
C LEU A 214 6.16 -11.57 -14.46
N GLY A 215 6.18 -11.52 -15.80
CA GLY A 215 4.95 -11.64 -16.58
C GLY A 215 4.26 -13.00 -16.51
N ALA A 216 5.03 -14.07 -16.34
CA ALA A 216 4.48 -15.40 -16.06
C ALA A 216 3.84 -15.47 -14.66
N TYR A 217 4.46 -14.86 -13.64
CA TYR A 217 3.85 -14.75 -12.30
C TYR A 217 2.58 -13.90 -12.33
N ALA A 218 2.59 -12.75 -12.99
CA ALA A 218 1.41 -11.89 -13.11
C ALA A 218 0.23 -12.67 -13.70
N THR A 219 0.47 -13.41 -14.79
CA THR A 219 -0.55 -14.25 -15.43
C THR A 219 -1.07 -15.33 -14.49
N TRP A 220 -0.16 -16.02 -13.80
CA TRP A 220 -0.50 -17.08 -12.84
C TRP A 220 -1.31 -16.55 -11.65
N ALA A 221 -0.97 -15.36 -11.14
CA ALA A 221 -1.63 -14.73 -10.00
C ALA A 221 -3.11 -14.44 -10.24
N LYS A 222 -3.57 -14.31 -11.50
CA LYS A 222 -5.00 -14.11 -11.85
C LYS A 222 -5.89 -15.30 -11.49
N THR A 223 -5.33 -16.50 -11.29
CA THR A 223 -6.10 -17.72 -11.02
C THR A 223 -5.68 -18.47 -9.76
N HIS A 224 -4.72 -17.96 -8.98
CA HIS A 224 -4.10 -18.69 -7.86
C HIS A 224 -4.02 -17.88 -6.56
N ASN A 225 -5.11 -17.23 -6.17
CA ASN A 225 -5.24 -16.49 -4.92
C ASN A 225 -4.02 -15.62 -4.60
N SER A 226 -3.46 -14.93 -5.60
CA SER A 226 -2.15 -14.28 -5.49
C SER A 226 -2.17 -12.89 -6.08
N LEU A 227 -1.17 -12.09 -5.68
CA LEU A 227 -1.08 -10.67 -6.00
C LEU A 227 0.32 -10.30 -6.49
N LEU A 228 0.36 -9.48 -7.56
CA LEU A 228 1.51 -8.68 -7.95
C LEU A 228 1.21 -7.21 -7.65
N VAL A 229 2.10 -6.56 -6.91
CA VAL A 229 2.09 -5.11 -6.69
C VAL A 229 3.30 -4.52 -7.39
N VAL A 230 3.07 -3.56 -8.28
CA VAL A 230 4.11 -2.79 -8.96
C VAL A 230 4.05 -1.37 -8.40
N THR A 231 5.12 -0.90 -7.76
CA THR A 231 5.20 0.46 -7.22
C THR A 231 6.55 1.09 -7.50
N PHE A 232 6.68 2.38 -7.18
CA PHE A 232 7.92 3.13 -7.31
C PHE A 232 8.34 3.73 -5.97
N ASP A 233 9.62 3.97 -5.77
CA ASP A 233 10.18 4.51 -4.53
C ASP A 233 9.85 6.00 -4.33
N GLU A 234 10.00 6.81 -5.39
CA GLU A 234 9.83 8.27 -5.45
C GLU A 234 9.65 8.77 -6.89
N ASP A 235 9.42 10.09 -7.06
CA ASP A 235 9.09 10.67 -8.36
C ASP A 235 10.14 11.59 -9.00
N ASN A 236 11.42 11.50 -8.64
CA ASN A 236 12.48 12.41 -9.11
C ASN A 236 12.26 13.90 -8.75
N ARG A 237 11.64 14.19 -7.59
CA ARG A 237 11.32 15.55 -7.11
C ARG A 237 10.35 16.27 -8.05
N LEU A 238 9.55 15.50 -8.76
CA LEU A 238 8.50 16.02 -9.63
C LEU A 238 7.18 16.05 -8.83
N SER A 239 6.10 16.43 -9.51
CA SER A 239 4.69 16.12 -9.23
C SER A 239 4.17 15.89 -7.80
N GLY A 240 4.78 16.47 -6.77
CA GLY A 240 4.41 16.29 -5.36
C GLY A 240 4.72 14.90 -4.80
N ASN A 241 5.73 14.19 -5.32
CA ASN A 241 6.07 12.81 -4.98
C ASN A 241 5.00 11.79 -5.36
N LYS A 242 4.28 12.03 -6.46
CA LYS A 242 3.19 11.17 -6.92
C LYS A 242 3.73 10.01 -7.77
N ILE A 243 3.58 8.79 -7.28
CA ILE A 243 4.19 7.58 -7.85
C ILE A 243 3.17 6.67 -8.53
N PRO A 244 3.57 5.88 -9.56
CA PRO A 244 2.77 4.76 -10.04
C PRO A 244 2.63 3.68 -8.96
N THR A 245 1.41 3.21 -8.74
CA THR A 245 1.15 2.00 -7.93
C THR A 245 0.00 1.20 -8.57
N VAL A 246 0.31 -0.02 -9.03
CA VAL A 246 -0.60 -0.91 -9.76
C VAL A 246 -0.70 -2.26 -9.04
N PHE A 247 -1.92 -2.76 -8.90
CA PHE A 247 -2.22 -4.06 -8.33
C PHE A 247 -2.73 -5.00 -9.42
N TYR A 248 -2.30 -6.25 -9.42
CA TYR A 248 -2.72 -7.24 -10.40
C TYR A 248 -2.80 -8.63 -9.79
N GLY A 249 -3.95 -9.30 -9.88
CA GLY A 249 -4.15 -10.61 -9.26
C GLY A 249 -5.60 -11.08 -9.35
N GLN A 250 -5.87 -12.27 -8.82
CA GLN A 250 -7.21 -12.86 -8.82
C GLN A 250 -8.21 -11.98 -8.07
N GLN A 251 -7.79 -11.45 -6.93
CA GLN A 251 -8.63 -10.67 -6.00
C GLN A 251 -8.79 -9.20 -6.42
N VAL A 252 -8.23 -8.79 -7.56
CA VAL A 252 -8.23 -7.41 -8.04
C VAL A 252 -9.29 -7.22 -9.14
N THR A 253 -10.17 -6.25 -8.94
CA THR A 253 -11.18 -5.83 -9.92
C THR A 253 -10.49 -5.17 -11.10
N ALA A 254 -10.53 -5.82 -12.27
CA ALA A 254 -9.89 -5.34 -13.49
C ALA A 254 -10.42 -3.96 -13.93
N GLY A 255 -9.52 -3.06 -14.29
CA GLY A 255 -9.80 -1.69 -14.69
C GLY A 255 -10.18 -0.75 -13.54
N SER A 256 -10.18 -1.22 -12.30
CA SER A 256 -10.55 -0.39 -11.15
C SER A 256 -9.50 0.67 -10.83
N THR A 257 -9.95 1.76 -10.21
CA THR A 257 -9.08 2.85 -9.77
C THR A 257 -9.48 3.31 -8.39
N SER A 258 -8.52 3.73 -7.58
CA SER A 258 -8.79 4.41 -6.32
C SER A 258 -8.15 5.79 -6.32
N SER A 259 -8.97 6.81 -6.03
CA SER A 259 -8.54 8.21 -5.91
C SER A 259 -8.23 8.61 -4.46
N THR A 260 -8.44 7.70 -3.50
CA THR A 260 -8.02 7.90 -2.11
C THR A 260 -6.52 8.16 -2.06
N THR A 261 -6.12 9.15 -1.26
CA THR A 261 -4.71 9.45 -1.04
C THR A 261 -4.07 8.35 -0.22
N TYR A 262 -3.05 7.71 -0.81
CA TYR A 262 -2.24 6.67 -0.20
C TYR A 262 -0.76 7.03 -0.23
N ASN A 263 0.02 6.44 0.66
CA ASN A 263 1.47 6.49 0.63
C ASN A 263 2.11 5.14 0.97
N HIS A 264 3.44 5.10 1.10
CA HIS A 264 4.20 3.89 1.43
C HIS A 264 3.75 3.20 2.73
N TYR A 265 3.28 3.95 3.73
CA TYR A 265 2.75 3.38 4.98
C TYR A 265 1.38 2.73 4.77
N ASP A 266 0.55 3.27 3.90
CA ASP A 266 -0.75 2.69 3.55
C ASP A 266 -0.58 1.39 2.75
N LEU A 267 0.43 1.36 1.85
CA LEU A 267 0.81 0.13 1.16
C LEU A 267 1.33 -0.92 2.14
N LEU A 268 2.23 -0.54 3.06
CA LEU A 268 2.71 -1.45 4.11
C LEU A 268 1.56 -1.99 4.95
N ARG A 269 0.67 -1.11 5.42
CA ARG A 269 -0.53 -1.47 6.17
C ARG A 269 -1.37 -2.52 5.43
N THR A 270 -1.61 -2.29 4.14
CA THR A 270 -2.34 -3.25 3.29
C THR A 270 -1.63 -4.59 3.18
N LEU A 271 -0.29 -4.60 3.08
CA LEU A 271 0.48 -5.85 3.04
C LEU A 271 0.39 -6.61 4.36
N GLU A 272 0.48 -5.91 5.50
CA GLU A 272 0.35 -6.50 6.83
C GLU A 272 -1.06 -7.09 7.04
N ASP A 273 -2.11 -6.35 6.69
CA ASP A 273 -3.51 -6.81 6.80
C ASP A 273 -3.81 -7.98 5.84
N SER A 274 -3.20 -8.01 4.65
CA SER A 274 -3.29 -9.15 3.73
C SER A 274 -2.73 -10.45 4.30
N GLN A 275 -1.83 -10.35 5.30
CA GLN A 275 -1.26 -11.48 6.02
C GLN A 275 -2.02 -11.78 7.32
N GLY A 276 -3.13 -11.08 7.59
CA GLY A 276 -3.93 -11.24 8.80
C GLY A 276 -3.21 -10.82 10.07
N LEU A 277 -2.26 -9.88 9.96
CA LEU A 277 -1.54 -9.33 11.11
C LEU A 277 -2.45 -8.35 11.85
N SER A 278 -2.41 -8.38 13.19
CA SER A 278 -3.18 -7.46 14.04
C SER A 278 -2.34 -6.32 14.61
N THR A 279 -1.04 -6.34 14.35
CA THR A 279 -0.08 -5.30 14.69
C THR A 279 0.61 -4.86 13.41
N HIS A 280 1.03 -3.59 13.38
CA HIS A 280 1.53 -2.94 12.17
C HIS A 280 2.80 -2.17 12.51
N ALA A 281 3.78 -2.21 11.62
CA ALA A 281 5.06 -1.58 11.85
C ALA A 281 4.97 -0.04 11.74
N GLY A 282 5.54 0.67 12.71
CA GLY A 282 5.69 2.13 12.67
C GLY A 282 4.40 2.87 12.33
N ASN A 283 4.45 3.75 11.32
CA ASN A 283 3.32 4.56 10.88
C ASN A 283 2.25 3.74 10.13
N ALA A 284 2.48 2.49 9.74
CA ALA A 284 1.44 1.64 9.16
C ALA A 284 0.30 1.36 10.17
N ALA A 285 0.57 1.42 11.48
CA ALA A 285 -0.46 1.31 12.52
C ALA A 285 -1.54 2.40 12.44
N SER A 286 -1.20 3.57 11.88
CA SER A 286 -2.14 4.68 11.62
C SER A 286 -2.45 4.84 10.12
N GLY A 287 -1.87 3.99 9.27
CA GLY A 287 -2.14 3.93 7.84
C GLY A 287 -3.53 3.39 7.56
N LYS A 288 -3.95 3.52 6.31
CA LYS A 288 -5.23 3.06 5.80
C LYS A 288 -5.01 1.90 4.85
N ASP A 289 -5.91 0.93 4.93
CA ASP A 289 -5.98 -0.09 3.89
C ASP A 289 -6.35 0.51 2.54
N ILE A 290 -5.74 -0.06 1.51
CA ILE A 290 -6.14 0.19 0.14
C ILE A 290 -7.49 -0.47 -0.09
N THR A 291 -8.47 0.32 -0.53
CA THR A 291 -9.86 -0.10 -0.72
C THR A 291 -10.39 0.34 -2.09
N GLY A 292 -11.51 -0.25 -2.49
CA GLY A 292 -12.17 0.07 -3.77
C GLY A 292 -11.56 -0.62 -5.00
N ILE A 293 -10.59 -1.51 -4.81
CA ILE A 293 -9.93 -2.25 -5.91
C ILE A 293 -10.12 -3.77 -5.86
N TRP A 294 -10.71 -4.30 -4.79
CA TRP A 294 -10.86 -5.74 -4.55
C TRP A 294 -12.18 -6.29 -5.13
N THR A 295 -12.22 -7.58 -5.48
CA THR A 295 -13.39 -8.22 -6.16
C THR A 295 -14.59 -8.56 -5.27
N SER A 296 -14.49 -8.34 -3.96
CA SER A 296 -15.45 -8.79 -2.93
C SER A 296 -15.46 -10.29 -2.67
#